data_AF-A0A0F9S7H2-F1
#
_entry.id   AF-A0A0F9S7H2-F1
#
_cell.length_a   1.000
_cell.length_b   1.000
_cell.length_c   1.000
_cell.angle_alpha   90.00
_cell.angle_beta   90.00
_cell.angle_gamma   90.00
#
_symmetry.space_group_name_H-M   'P 1'
#
loop_
_entity.id
_entity.type
_entity.pdbx_description
1 polymer ?
#
loop_
_entity_poly.entity_id
_entity_poly.type
_entity_poly.pdbx_seq_one_letter_code
_entity_poly.pdbx_strand_id
1 'polypeptide(L)'
;MRLYEVLEQSIGKTVVFAFGRFNPPTIGHKKLIDTGKMLANSLNADFFVFPTRTQDRERNPLDFNTKLKFLKTFFPEVKFVETTGQLFVVLKWLVDNGYTEAHMVAGSDRVNEFNDIIKPYISSMNKVEPGVAINFETFRVVDAGQRDPDEEGAGGASATKARELARDGQEVDFVNLVAPGEDENMKKELYREVRKGLGIE
;
A
#
# COMPACT_ATOMS: atom_id res chain seq x y z
N MET A 1 -29.19 20.74 4.80
CA MET A 1 -28.67 19.72 3.87
C MET A 1 -29.15 20.11 2.49
N ARG A 2 -28.23 20.43 1.57
CA ARG A 2 -28.61 20.95 0.23
C ARG A 2 -28.87 19.75 -0.70
N LEU A 3 -29.87 19.85 -1.57
CA LEU A 3 -30.30 18.80 -2.50
C LEU A 3 -29.15 18.19 -3.33
N TYR A 4 -28.11 18.98 -3.59
CA TYR A 4 -26.88 18.54 -4.27
C TYR A 4 -26.05 17.51 -3.48
N GLU A 5 -25.97 17.63 -2.15
CA GLU A 5 -25.25 16.66 -1.30
C GLU A 5 -25.96 15.28 -1.30
N VAL A 6 -27.28 15.29 -1.42
CA VAL A 6 -28.11 14.07 -1.48
C VAL A 6 -27.98 13.38 -2.84
N LEU A 7 -27.78 14.13 -3.92
CA LEU A 7 -27.58 13.60 -5.27
C LEU A 7 -26.16 13.03 -5.47
N GLU A 8 -25.12 13.66 -4.92
CA GLU A 8 -23.77 13.04 -4.89
C GLU A 8 -23.74 11.78 -4.03
N GLN A 9 -24.49 11.73 -2.92
CA GLN A 9 -24.66 10.50 -2.13
C GLN A 9 -25.37 9.37 -2.90
N SER A 10 -26.07 9.67 -4.00
CA SER A 10 -26.79 8.68 -4.80
C SER A 10 -25.97 8.06 -5.94
N ILE A 11 -24.75 8.56 -6.19
CA ILE A 11 -23.77 7.97 -7.11
C ILE A 11 -22.60 7.51 -6.24
N GLY A 12 -22.49 6.20 -6.01
CA GLY A 12 -21.43 5.68 -5.14
C GLY A 12 -20.04 6.07 -5.63
N LYS A 13 -19.11 6.29 -4.69
CA LYS A 13 -17.77 6.79 -5.01
C LYS A 13 -16.84 5.67 -5.46
N THR A 14 -15.93 5.99 -6.37
CA THR A 14 -14.83 5.11 -6.79
C THR A 14 -13.57 5.41 -5.97
N VAL A 15 -12.90 4.36 -5.51
CA VAL A 15 -11.61 4.44 -4.82
C VAL A 15 -10.59 3.53 -5.47
N VAL A 16 -9.36 4.02 -5.60
CA VAL A 16 -8.17 3.21 -5.81
C VAL A 16 -7.40 3.16 -4.51
N PHE A 17 -6.93 1.98 -4.11
CA PHE A 17 -6.15 1.88 -2.89
C PHE A 17 -5.03 0.85 -2.96
N ALA A 18 -3.99 1.08 -2.17
CA ALA A 18 -2.94 0.11 -1.90
C ALA A 18 -2.95 -0.31 -0.43
N PHE A 19 -2.66 -1.58 -0.15
CA PHE A 19 -2.53 -2.11 1.20
C PHE A 19 -1.25 -2.92 1.31
N GLY A 20 -0.37 -2.60 2.27
CA GLY A 20 0.96 -3.20 2.27
C GLY A 20 1.77 -2.99 3.54
N ARG A 21 2.81 -3.81 3.68
CA ARG A 21 3.72 -3.76 4.84
C ARG A 21 4.69 -2.60 4.79
N PHE A 22 5.19 -2.26 3.61
CA PHE A 22 6.17 -1.19 3.35
C PHE A 22 7.35 -1.21 4.34
N ASN A 23 7.98 -2.37 4.54
CA ASN A 23 8.96 -2.58 5.62
C ASN A 23 10.29 -3.18 5.11
N PRO A 24 11.21 -2.36 4.56
CA PRO A 24 11.09 -0.91 4.32
C PRO A 24 10.38 -0.54 3.01
N PRO A 25 10.03 0.74 2.78
CA PRO A 25 9.60 1.24 1.48
C PRO A 25 10.70 1.09 0.41
N THR A 26 10.34 0.66 -0.80
CA THR A 26 11.27 0.35 -1.91
C THR A 26 10.82 0.95 -3.23
N ILE A 27 11.68 0.96 -4.25
CA ILE A 27 11.30 1.36 -5.61
C ILE A 27 10.12 0.53 -6.13
N GLY A 28 10.01 -0.75 -5.75
CA GLY A 28 8.83 -1.56 -6.08
C GLY A 28 7.53 -0.98 -5.52
N HIS A 29 7.57 -0.45 -4.29
CA HIS A 29 6.41 0.23 -3.70
C HIS A 29 6.10 1.57 -4.39
N LYS A 30 7.12 2.30 -4.87
CA LYS A 30 6.93 3.51 -5.67
C LYS A 30 6.14 3.21 -6.94
N LYS A 31 6.54 2.18 -7.69
CA LYS A 31 5.81 1.74 -8.90
C LYS A 31 4.35 1.43 -8.60
N LEU A 32 4.10 0.66 -7.52
CA LEU A 32 2.74 0.35 -7.08
C LEU A 32 1.92 1.62 -6.79
N ILE A 33 2.51 2.58 -6.07
CA ILE A 33 1.89 3.86 -5.73
C ILE A 33 1.62 4.70 -7.00
N ASP A 34 2.58 4.76 -7.93
CA ASP A 34 2.44 5.50 -9.19
C ASP A 34 1.33 4.91 -10.05
N THR A 35 1.26 3.58 -10.19
CA THR A 35 0.15 2.92 -10.89
C THR A 35 -1.19 3.23 -10.24
N GLY A 36 -1.25 3.22 -8.90
CA GLY A 36 -2.46 3.60 -8.16
C GLY A 36 -2.89 5.04 -8.43
N LYS A 37 -1.95 6.00 -8.43
CA LYS A 37 -2.23 7.40 -8.79
C LYS A 37 -2.72 7.54 -10.23
N MET A 38 -2.08 6.86 -11.18
CA MET A 38 -2.49 6.89 -12.58
C MET A 38 -3.90 6.33 -12.78
N LEU A 39 -4.19 5.19 -12.16
CA LEU A 39 -5.51 4.57 -12.22
C LEU A 39 -6.56 5.48 -11.58
N ALA A 40 -6.27 6.05 -10.42
CA ALA A 40 -7.18 6.97 -9.72
C ALA A 40 -7.54 8.18 -10.58
N ASN A 41 -6.53 8.79 -11.22
CA ASN A 41 -6.75 9.90 -12.15
C ASN A 41 -7.61 9.47 -13.34
N SER A 42 -7.37 8.29 -13.92
CA SER A 42 -8.14 7.79 -15.07
C SER A 42 -9.61 7.50 -14.75
N LEU A 43 -9.90 7.12 -13.51
CA LEU A 43 -11.23 6.79 -13.02
C LEU A 43 -11.92 7.98 -12.32
N ASN A 44 -11.27 9.14 -12.23
CA ASN A 44 -11.72 10.27 -11.39
C ASN A 44 -12.04 9.82 -9.95
N ALA A 45 -11.16 9.00 -9.38
CA ALA A 45 -11.33 8.31 -8.10
C ALA A 45 -10.40 8.88 -7.02
N ASP A 46 -10.76 8.67 -5.75
CA ASP A 46 -9.84 8.92 -4.64
C ASP A 46 -8.71 7.89 -4.64
N PHE A 47 -7.52 8.28 -4.16
CA PHE A 47 -6.39 7.38 -3.95
C PHE A 47 -5.92 7.36 -2.50
N PHE A 48 -5.88 6.18 -1.89
CA PHE A 48 -5.36 5.98 -0.53
C PHE A 48 -4.32 4.87 -0.46
N VAL A 49 -3.38 5.01 0.46
CA VAL A 49 -2.46 3.95 0.86
C VAL A 49 -2.69 3.60 2.32
N PHE A 50 -2.82 2.30 2.60
CA PHE A 50 -3.06 1.74 3.92
C PHE A 50 -1.86 0.89 4.37
N PRO A 51 -0.91 1.47 5.14
CA PRO A 51 0.19 0.70 5.70
C PRO A 51 -0.30 -0.23 6.81
N THR A 52 0.18 -1.48 6.86
CA THR A 52 -0.15 -2.39 7.96
C THR A 52 0.54 -1.95 9.26
N ARG A 53 0.06 -2.42 10.42
CA ARG A 53 0.71 -2.20 11.73
C ARG A 53 1.64 -3.33 12.17
N THR A 54 1.87 -4.32 11.31
CA THR A 54 2.71 -5.49 11.62
C THR A 54 4.15 -5.06 11.92
N GLN A 55 4.73 -5.61 12.99
CA GLN A 55 6.11 -5.36 13.40
C GLN A 55 6.72 -6.66 13.95
N ASP A 56 7.92 -7.01 13.47
CA ASP A 56 8.74 -8.12 13.93
C ASP A 56 10.18 -7.91 13.45
N ARG A 57 11.15 -8.53 14.11
CA ARG A 57 12.58 -8.28 13.84
C ARG A 57 13.08 -8.80 12.49
N GLU A 58 12.34 -9.65 11.80
CA GLU A 58 12.85 -10.34 10.60
C GLU A 58 12.27 -9.76 9.31
N ARG A 59 10.95 -9.60 9.27
CA ARG A 59 10.16 -9.24 8.10
C ARG A 59 9.62 -7.82 8.19
N ASN A 60 9.41 -7.30 9.40
CA ASN A 60 8.82 -5.99 9.64
C ASN A 60 9.60 -5.15 10.68
N PRO A 61 10.91 -4.90 10.47
CA PRO A 61 11.78 -4.27 11.48
C PRO A 61 11.38 -2.85 11.87
N LEU A 62 10.76 -2.08 10.98
CA LEU A 62 10.28 -0.74 11.29
C LEU A 62 8.95 -0.80 12.05
N ASP A 63 8.85 -0.07 13.16
CA ASP A 63 7.57 0.21 13.79
C ASP A 63 6.67 1.06 12.88
N PHE A 64 5.38 1.14 13.24
CA PHE A 64 4.39 1.83 12.43
C PHE A 64 4.69 3.32 12.22
N ASN A 65 5.12 4.03 13.27
CA ASN A 65 5.34 5.48 13.19
C ASN A 65 6.58 5.80 12.36
N THR A 66 7.65 5.04 12.56
CA THR A 66 8.89 5.16 11.78
C THR A 66 8.62 4.88 10.31
N LYS A 67 7.91 3.79 10.00
CA LYS A 67 7.48 3.48 8.63
C LYS A 67 6.63 4.60 8.02
N LEU A 68 5.64 5.09 8.75
CA LEU A 68 4.73 6.12 8.25
C LEU A 68 5.46 7.45 8.00
N LYS A 69 6.44 7.80 8.83
CA LYS A 69 7.35 8.94 8.60
C LYS A 69 8.00 8.82 7.22
N PHE A 70 8.71 7.72 6.94
CA PHE A 70 9.39 7.54 5.66
C PHE A 70 8.43 7.51 4.47
N LEU A 71 7.27 6.87 4.60
CA LEU A 71 6.25 6.88 3.56
C LEU A 71 5.75 8.29 3.24
N LYS A 72 5.42 9.10 4.25
CA LYS A 72 4.99 10.49 4.06
C LYS A 72 6.11 11.36 3.49
N THR A 73 7.35 11.10 3.85
CA THR A 73 8.51 11.84 3.31
C THR A 73 8.76 11.51 1.84
N PHE A 74 8.68 10.23 1.45
CA PHE A 74 8.92 9.81 0.07
C PHE A 74 7.75 10.07 -0.87
N PHE A 75 6.52 10.16 -0.33
CA PHE A 75 5.30 10.33 -1.11
C PHE A 75 4.39 11.42 -0.50
N PRO A 76 4.84 12.68 -0.44
CA PRO A 76 4.12 13.76 0.23
C PRO A 76 2.73 14.05 -0.37
N GLU A 77 2.52 13.70 -1.64
CA GLU A 77 1.25 13.87 -2.35
C GLU A 77 0.24 12.73 -2.09
N VAL A 78 0.64 11.67 -1.40
CA VAL A 78 -0.19 10.48 -1.16
C VAL A 78 -0.93 10.58 0.17
N LYS A 79 -2.23 10.30 0.14
CA LYS A 79 -3.05 10.20 1.36
C LYS A 79 -2.83 8.84 2.03
N PHE A 80 -2.09 8.82 3.13
CA PHE A 80 -1.92 7.64 3.97
C PHE A 80 -3.02 7.57 5.04
N VAL A 81 -3.76 6.46 5.09
CA VAL A 81 -4.84 6.25 6.06
C VAL A 81 -4.41 5.22 7.09
N GLU A 82 -4.53 5.59 8.35
CA GLU A 82 -4.17 4.74 9.48
C GLU A 82 -5.38 3.93 9.95
N THR A 83 -5.30 2.61 9.85
CA THR A 83 -6.30 1.68 10.41
C THR A 83 -5.63 0.77 11.43
N THR A 84 -6.35 -0.22 11.97
CA THR A 84 -5.73 -1.30 12.78
C THR A 84 -4.75 -2.17 11.97
N GLY A 85 -4.66 -1.97 10.65
CA GLY A 85 -3.72 -2.65 9.76
C GLY A 85 -4.23 -4.00 9.23
N GLN A 86 -5.51 -4.31 9.43
CA GLN A 86 -6.17 -5.50 8.89
C GLN A 86 -6.95 -5.16 7.63
N LEU A 87 -6.88 -6.02 6.60
CA LEU A 87 -7.51 -5.77 5.30
C LEU A 87 -9.03 -5.57 5.41
N PHE A 88 -9.73 -6.40 6.18
CA PHE A 88 -11.19 -6.27 6.33
C PHE A 88 -11.62 -4.98 7.03
N VAL A 89 -10.79 -4.44 7.93
CA VAL A 89 -11.04 -3.13 8.55
C VAL A 89 -10.87 -2.01 7.53
N VAL A 90 -9.91 -2.13 6.61
CA VAL A 90 -9.76 -1.20 5.48
C VAL A 90 -10.99 -1.26 4.56
N LEU A 91 -11.42 -2.46 4.16
CA LEU A 91 -12.59 -2.62 3.30
C LEU A 91 -13.86 -2.06 3.96
N LYS A 92 -14.07 -2.31 5.25
CA LYS A 92 -15.17 -1.71 6.01
C LYS A 92 -15.06 -0.18 6.04
N TRP A 93 -13.88 0.36 6.33
CA TRP A 93 -13.67 1.81 6.37
C TRP A 93 -14.03 2.46 5.03
N LEU A 94 -13.70 1.83 3.91
CA LEU A 94 -14.06 2.34 2.58
C LEU A 94 -15.59 2.37 2.38
N VAL A 95 -16.29 1.29 2.74
CA VAL A 95 -17.76 1.23 2.65
C VAL A 95 -18.42 2.27 3.56
N ASP A 96 -17.94 2.40 4.80
CA ASP A 96 -18.46 3.38 5.77
C ASP A 96 -18.23 4.85 5.31
N ASN A 97 -17.29 5.09 4.39
CA ASN A 97 -17.04 6.40 3.78
C ASN A 97 -17.75 6.60 2.42
N GLY A 98 -18.62 5.68 2.03
CA GLY A 98 -19.49 5.81 0.84
C GLY A 98 -18.85 5.35 -0.47
N TYR A 99 -17.75 4.59 -0.42
CA TYR A 99 -17.18 3.97 -1.62
C TYR A 99 -17.94 2.69 -1.98
N THR A 100 -18.42 2.62 -3.22
CA THR A 100 -19.13 1.44 -3.77
C THR A 100 -18.34 0.73 -4.85
N GLU A 101 -17.37 1.40 -5.47
CA GLU A 101 -16.42 0.81 -6.41
C GLU A 101 -14.99 0.93 -5.86
N ALA A 102 -14.27 -0.19 -5.79
CA ALA A 102 -12.93 -0.23 -5.25
C ALA A 102 -11.94 -0.99 -6.15
N HIS A 103 -10.80 -0.37 -6.43
CA HIS A 103 -9.69 -0.93 -7.19
C HIS A 103 -8.47 -1.07 -6.28
N MET A 104 -8.17 -2.29 -5.87
CA MET A 104 -7.00 -2.60 -5.06
C MET A 104 -5.78 -2.79 -5.95
N VAL A 105 -4.77 -1.94 -5.81
CA VAL A 105 -3.50 -2.11 -6.53
C VAL A 105 -2.55 -2.98 -5.71
N ALA A 106 -2.05 -4.04 -6.33
CA ALA A 106 -1.14 -5.00 -5.72
C ALA A 106 0.04 -5.32 -6.65
N GLY A 107 1.14 -5.79 -6.08
CA GLY A 107 2.20 -6.41 -6.88
C GLY A 107 1.70 -7.69 -7.54
N SER A 108 2.20 -7.99 -8.74
CA SER A 108 1.82 -9.17 -9.53
C SER A 108 1.82 -10.51 -8.77
N ASP A 109 2.79 -10.72 -7.87
CA ASP A 109 2.88 -11.92 -7.01
C ASP A 109 1.76 -12.01 -5.97
N ARG A 110 1.12 -10.88 -5.64
CA ARG A 110 0.09 -10.75 -4.63
C ARG A 110 -1.33 -10.68 -5.19
N VAL A 111 -1.49 -10.47 -6.50
CA VAL A 111 -2.82 -10.33 -7.14
C VAL A 111 -3.69 -11.56 -6.89
N ASN A 112 -3.14 -12.75 -7.13
CA ASN A 112 -3.86 -14.01 -6.92
C ASN A 112 -4.19 -14.23 -5.43
N GLU A 113 -3.23 -13.97 -4.54
CA GLU A 113 -3.44 -14.09 -3.08
C GLU A 113 -4.57 -13.18 -2.60
N PHE A 114 -4.61 -11.92 -3.04
CA PHE A 114 -5.67 -11.00 -2.64
C PHE A 114 -7.01 -11.37 -3.27
N ASN A 115 -7.05 -11.80 -4.52
CA ASN A 115 -8.28 -12.31 -5.12
C ASN A 115 -8.85 -13.48 -4.31
N ASP A 116 -8.02 -14.43 -3.88
CA ASP A 116 -8.48 -15.58 -3.10
C ASP A 116 -8.95 -15.19 -1.69
N ILE A 117 -8.25 -14.28 -1.01
CA ILE A 117 -8.63 -13.80 0.34
C ILE A 117 -9.95 -13.02 0.29
N ILE A 118 -10.16 -12.20 -0.74
CA ILE A 118 -11.24 -11.21 -0.79
C ILE A 118 -12.50 -11.79 -1.44
N LYS A 119 -12.36 -12.68 -2.43
CA LYS A 119 -13.48 -13.23 -3.20
C LYS A 119 -14.63 -13.75 -2.33
N PRO A 120 -14.42 -14.54 -1.26
CA PRO A 120 -15.51 -15.03 -0.40
C PRO A 120 -16.35 -13.91 0.24
N TYR A 121 -15.76 -12.75 0.49
CA TYR A 121 -16.36 -11.65 1.23
C TYR A 121 -17.03 -10.62 0.32
N ILE A 122 -16.63 -10.54 -0.94
CA ILE A 122 -17.22 -9.62 -1.93
C ILE A 122 -18.27 -10.31 -2.80
N SER A 123 -18.09 -11.59 -3.12
CA SER A 123 -19.03 -12.32 -3.98
C SER A 123 -20.35 -12.69 -3.29
N SER A 124 -20.53 -12.34 -2.01
CA SER A 124 -21.78 -12.52 -1.29
C SER A 124 -22.37 -11.17 -0.92
N MET A 125 -23.16 -10.60 -1.83
CA MET A 125 -24.26 -9.75 -1.41
C MET A 125 -25.03 -10.53 -0.33
N ASN A 126 -24.87 -10.11 0.93
CA ASN A 126 -25.36 -10.76 2.14
C ASN A 126 -24.65 -12.09 2.53
N LYS A 127 -23.53 -11.99 3.26
CA LYS A 127 -23.19 -12.86 4.42
C LYS A 127 -21.78 -12.55 4.96
N VAL A 128 -21.65 -11.44 5.70
CA VAL A 128 -20.50 -11.22 6.59
C VAL A 128 -21.05 -10.84 7.95
N GLU A 129 -21.53 -11.85 8.67
CA GLU A 129 -22.09 -11.76 10.03
C GLU A 129 -23.25 -10.75 10.21
N PRO A 130 -24.05 -10.85 11.28
CA PRO A 130 -24.94 -9.75 11.66
C PRO A 130 -24.09 -8.52 12.03
N GLY A 131 -24.03 -7.52 11.15
CA GLY A 131 -23.51 -6.18 11.48
C GLY A 131 -22.25 -5.71 10.74
N VAL A 132 -21.65 -6.49 9.83
CA VAL A 132 -20.47 -6.06 9.05
C VAL A 132 -20.73 -6.23 7.55
N ALA A 133 -21.59 -5.41 6.96
CA ALA A 133 -21.76 -5.41 5.51
C ALA A 133 -20.55 -4.76 4.82
N ILE A 134 -19.66 -5.57 4.22
CA ILE A 134 -18.68 -5.09 3.24
C ILE A 134 -19.33 -5.31 1.87
N ASN A 135 -19.93 -4.26 1.30
CA ASN A 135 -20.63 -4.35 0.02
C ASN A 135 -20.06 -3.34 -0.97
N PHE A 136 -19.33 -3.85 -1.96
CA PHE A 136 -18.91 -3.10 -3.14
C PHE A 136 -19.74 -3.56 -4.33
N GLU A 137 -20.27 -2.61 -5.10
CA GLU A 137 -20.87 -2.89 -6.42
C GLU A 137 -19.83 -3.43 -7.39
N THR A 138 -18.59 -2.94 -7.29
CA THR A 138 -17.45 -3.42 -8.07
C THR A 138 -16.21 -3.46 -7.19
N PHE A 139 -15.51 -4.59 -7.22
CA PHE A 139 -14.18 -4.72 -6.63
C PHE A 139 -13.23 -5.37 -7.63
N ARG A 140 -12.07 -4.75 -7.85
CA ARG A 140 -11.03 -5.28 -8.74
C ARG A 140 -9.69 -5.26 -8.05
N VAL A 141 -8.94 -6.35 -8.16
CA VAL A 141 -7.51 -6.34 -7.85
C VAL A 141 -6.77 -6.05 -9.15
N VAL A 142 -6.05 -4.94 -9.17
CA VAL A 142 -5.30 -4.45 -10.32
C VAL A 142 -3.82 -4.73 -10.08
N ASP A 143 -3.18 -5.39 -11.05
CA ASP A 143 -1.74 -5.59 -11.04
C ASP A 143 -1.04 -4.26 -11.33
N ALA A 144 -0.09 -3.87 -10.47
CA ALA A 144 0.83 -2.77 -10.74
C ALA A 144 1.81 -3.07 -11.91
N GLY A 145 1.76 -4.29 -12.44
CA GLY A 145 2.51 -4.79 -13.58
C GLY A 145 3.85 -5.40 -13.19
N GLN A 146 4.20 -6.52 -13.84
CA GLN A 146 5.59 -6.94 -14.02
C GLN A 146 6.36 -5.87 -14.82
N ARG A 147 7.67 -5.81 -14.65
CA ARG A 147 8.50 -4.72 -15.19
C ARG A 147 8.72 -4.87 -16.70
N ASP A 148 8.88 -3.75 -17.38
CA ASP A 148 9.47 -3.76 -18.73
C ASP A 148 10.92 -4.27 -18.58
N PRO A 149 11.33 -5.31 -19.31
CA PRO A 149 12.71 -5.84 -19.23
C PRO A 149 13.80 -4.81 -19.55
N ASP A 150 13.42 -3.67 -20.15
CA ASP A 150 14.31 -2.56 -20.51
C ASP A 150 14.50 -1.51 -19.38
N GLU A 151 13.83 -1.63 -18.22
CA GLU A 151 14.12 -0.80 -17.05
C GLU A 151 15.39 -1.32 -16.31
N GLU A 152 16.55 -0.73 -16.63
CA GLU A 152 17.81 -1.00 -15.92
C GLU A 152 17.69 -0.74 -14.40
N GLY A 153 18.20 -1.68 -13.59
CA GLY A 153 18.53 -1.46 -12.17
C GLY A 153 17.49 -1.86 -11.13
N ALA A 154 16.35 -2.44 -11.52
CA ALA A 154 15.24 -2.64 -10.57
C ALA A 154 14.66 -4.06 -10.47
N GLY A 155 15.31 -5.03 -11.13
CA GLY A 155 15.13 -6.45 -10.85
C GLY A 155 15.60 -6.77 -9.43
N GLY A 156 14.67 -7.06 -8.53
CA GLY A 156 15.00 -7.41 -7.13
C GLY A 156 14.80 -6.30 -6.10
N ALA A 157 14.16 -5.17 -6.44
CA ALA A 157 13.85 -4.08 -5.51
C ALA A 157 12.72 -4.40 -4.49
N SER A 158 12.81 -5.57 -3.87
CA SER A 158 11.90 -6.07 -2.85
C SER A 158 12.33 -5.61 -1.45
N ALA A 159 11.37 -5.49 -0.53
CA ALA A 159 11.67 -5.22 0.86
C ALA A 159 12.57 -6.30 1.49
N THR A 160 12.45 -7.55 1.03
CA THR A 160 13.33 -8.64 1.48
C THR A 160 14.77 -8.38 1.12
N LYS A 161 15.04 -8.02 -0.13
CA LYS A 161 16.40 -7.66 -0.57
C LYS A 161 16.94 -6.45 0.18
N ALA A 162 16.10 -5.43 0.41
CA ALA A 162 16.50 -4.27 1.24
C ALA A 162 16.95 -4.70 2.65
N ARG A 163 16.22 -5.61 3.31
CA ARG A 163 16.59 -6.09 4.65
C ARG A 163 17.89 -6.92 4.62
N GLU A 164 18.14 -7.68 3.55
CA GLU A 164 19.42 -8.40 3.36
C GLU A 164 20.59 -7.42 3.22
N LEU A 165 20.48 -6.42 2.34
CA LEU A 165 21.51 -5.38 2.17
C LEU A 165 21.78 -4.65 3.50
N ALA A 166 20.72 -4.38 4.27
CA ALA A 166 20.83 -3.81 5.62
C ALA A 166 21.54 -4.76 6.60
N ARG A 167 21.33 -6.08 6.53
CA ARG A 167 22.06 -7.08 7.33
C ARG A 167 23.53 -7.11 6.99
N ASP A 168 23.83 -7.09 5.70
CA ASP A 168 25.17 -7.30 5.16
C ASP A 168 26.06 -6.04 5.20
N GLY A 169 25.54 -4.92 5.71
CA GLY A 169 26.30 -3.67 5.79
C GLY A 169 26.39 -2.90 4.46
N GLN A 170 25.57 -3.26 3.46
CA GLN A 170 25.64 -2.74 2.09
C GLN A 170 24.80 -1.47 1.95
N GLU A 171 25.21 -0.38 2.61
CA GLU A 171 24.47 0.89 2.66
C GLU A 171 24.21 1.49 1.26
N VAL A 172 25.22 1.50 0.39
CA VAL A 172 25.10 2.09 -0.96
C VAL A 172 24.04 1.38 -1.79
N ASP A 173 24.07 0.05 -1.81
CA ASP A 173 23.09 -0.76 -2.53
C ASP A 173 21.69 -0.63 -1.91
N PHE A 174 21.61 -0.52 -0.59
CA PHE A 174 20.35 -0.26 0.10
C PHE A 174 19.74 1.08 -0.33
N VAL A 175 20.52 2.16 -0.34
CA VAL A 175 20.11 3.51 -0.75
C VAL A 175 19.61 3.52 -2.21
N ASN A 176 20.23 2.73 -3.07
CA ASN A 176 19.82 2.58 -4.47
C ASN A 176 18.52 1.78 -4.63
N LEU A 177 18.16 0.91 -3.68
CA LEU A 177 17.01 0.01 -3.76
C LEU A 177 15.73 0.57 -3.11
N VAL A 178 15.88 1.41 -2.08
CA VAL A 178 14.73 2.00 -1.37
C VAL A 178 14.00 3.06 -2.20
N ALA A 179 12.74 3.33 -1.84
CA ALA A 179 11.85 4.24 -2.58
C ALA A 179 12.53 5.59 -2.85
N PRO A 180 12.22 6.26 -3.98
CA PRO A 180 12.86 7.50 -4.33
C PRO A 180 12.35 8.62 -3.43
N GLY A 181 13.26 9.14 -2.63
CA GLY A 181 13.44 10.58 -2.50
C GLY A 181 14.82 10.93 -3.09
N GLU A 182 14.99 12.15 -3.56
CA GLU A 182 16.32 12.70 -3.85
C GLU A 182 17.14 12.92 -2.57
N ASP A 183 16.48 12.85 -1.41
CA ASP A 183 17.11 12.98 -0.10
C ASP A 183 17.86 11.70 0.29
N GLU A 184 19.13 11.65 -0.11
CA GLU A 184 20.07 10.60 0.27
C GLU A 184 20.21 10.48 1.79
N ASN A 185 20.10 11.58 2.55
CA ASN A 185 20.20 11.54 4.01
C ASN A 185 19.01 10.79 4.61
N MET A 186 17.80 11.01 4.09
CA MET A 186 16.61 10.27 4.51
C MET A 186 16.73 8.77 4.22
N LYS A 187 17.34 8.40 3.09
CA LYS A 187 17.59 6.98 2.76
C LYS A 187 18.63 6.33 3.69
N LYS A 188 19.68 7.07 4.06
CA LYS A 188 20.66 6.64 5.08
C LYS A 188 20.03 6.54 6.47
N GLU A 189 19.11 7.44 6.81
CA GLU A 189 18.33 7.34 8.05
C GLU A 189 17.46 6.07 8.05
N LEU A 190 16.78 5.80 6.93
CA LEU A 190 15.99 4.57 6.76
C LEU A 190 16.86 3.31 6.92
N TYR A 191 18.06 3.30 6.35
CA TYR A 191 19.01 2.20 6.50
C TYR A 191 19.33 1.92 7.98
N ARG A 192 19.63 2.98 8.76
CA ARG A 192 19.91 2.87 10.19
C ARG A 192 18.70 2.38 10.98
N GLU A 193 17.51 2.92 10.73
CA GLU A 193 16.29 2.48 11.41
C GLU A 193 15.93 1.02 11.07
N VAL A 194 16.18 0.57 9.84
CA VAL A 194 16.04 -0.85 9.49
C VAL A 194 17.03 -1.71 10.27
N ARG A 195 18.32 -1.33 10.33
CA ARG A 195 19.35 -2.09 11.07
C ARG A 195 19.05 -2.17 12.57
N LYS A 196 18.60 -1.07 13.15
CA LYS A 196 18.11 -1.00 14.53
C LYS A 196 16.90 -1.92 14.76
N GLY A 197 15.91 -1.88 13.87
CA GLY A 197 14.74 -2.76 13.94
C GLY A 197 15.07 -4.26 13.77
N LEU A 198 16.13 -4.57 13.01
CA LEU A 198 16.70 -5.91 12.86
C LEU A 198 17.55 -6.35 14.08
N GLY A 199 17.90 -5.43 14.98
CA GLY A 199 18.73 -5.69 16.16
C GLY A 199 20.23 -5.82 15.86
N ILE A 200 20.71 -5.17 14.80
CA ILE A 200 22.12 -5.20 14.38
C ILE A 200 22.91 -4.04 14.98
N GLU A 201 22.26 -2.91 15.20
CA GLU A 201 22.80 -1.66 15.77
C GLU A 201 21.90 -1.10 16.86
#